data_AF-A0A1I3EC68-F1
#
_entry.id   AF-A0A1I3EC68-F1
#
_cell.length_a   1.000
_cell.length_b   1.000
_cell.length_c   1.000
_cell.angle_alpha   90.00
_cell.angle_beta   90.00
_cell.angle_gamma   90.00
#
_symmetry.space_group_name_H-M   'P 1'
#
loop_
_entity.id
_entity.type
_entity.pdbx_description
1 polymer ?
#
loop_
_entity_poly.entity_id
_entity_poly.type
_entity_poly.pdbx_seq_one_letter_code
_entity_poly.pdbx_strand_id
1 'polypeptide(L)'
;MPSQTAGVDYRPVKPYAGRPIRIYTFQDAVNAVLDHFDAKTIGKGLKLAARAVSDVYDLFPTLHEWSYLNRRGRISTVANQDDGTVAFDLTGGVNERQLTLTGATWPSDVRDYRIVIANVEYDIESRVSSTVVTLVPGKCPTADVASGTAYNLYRVEYPLPIDFRRGSELDADDEWPEQVSPDELTESRDYCFGSPRRYAIRGATGRYGSLAVEFYPYPNTARTYDFSYTATPRPISNFTGALQYSTGTISGVSGNVVTGTGTAWTDRMIGSVIRFGTSATDLPEGELEFDAAPYAEQRIVMDVTSATELLLDAELVSPSAYSSKKYTIGDPIDIEADATWQCFLKLAVADYAGKTQRKDFPLLRQIANQLLDEAKWADVRTRGLARKDNRNADFYYPWPGLGNVNVTP
;
A
#
# COMPACT_ATOMS: atom_id res chain seq x y z
N MET A 1 12.73 -17.30 -18.30
CA MET A 1 11.54 -16.42 -18.20
C MET A 1 11.83 -15.36 -17.15
N PRO A 2 11.47 -14.08 -17.33
CA PRO A 2 11.79 -13.05 -16.35
C PRO A 2 11.04 -13.36 -15.05
N SER A 3 11.80 -13.50 -13.96
CA SER A 3 11.24 -13.70 -12.63
C SER A 3 10.40 -12.46 -12.26
N GLN A 4 9.08 -12.62 -12.19
CA GLN A 4 8.26 -11.73 -11.38
C GLN A 4 8.62 -12.01 -9.92
N THR A 5 9.68 -11.40 -9.43
CA THR A 5 9.90 -11.29 -7.99
C THR A 5 8.67 -10.56 -7.46
N ALA A 6 7.88 -11.22 -6.62
CA ALA A 6 6.75 -10.63 -5.90
C ALA A 6 7.22 -9.61 -4.83
N GLY A 7 8.15 -8.73 -5.21
CA GLY A 7 8.19 -7.40 -4.63
C GLY A 7 6.90 -6.74 -5.10
N VAL A 8 6.05 -6.36 -4.15
CA VAL A 8 4.87 -5.55 -4.43
C VAL A 8 5.40 -4.23 -4.95
N ASP A 9 5.56 -4.16 -6.26
CA ASP A 9 5.89 -2.98 -7.03
C ASP A 9 4.70 -2.04 -6.82
N TYR A 10 4.74 -1.24 -5.75
CA TYR A 10 3.82 -0.12 -5.60
C TYR A 10 4.05 0.74 -6.83
N ARG A 11 3.21 0.55 -7.85
CA ARG A 11 3.20 1.40 -9.03
C ARG A 11 2.38 2.60 -8.65
N PRO A 12 3.00 3.75 -8.33
CA PRO A 12 2.23 4.97 -8.12
C PRO A 12 1.36 5.19 -9.36
N VAL A 13 0.07 5.39 -9.10
CA VAL A 13 -0.90 5.62 -10.16
C VAL A 13 -0.51 6.93 -10.85
N LYS A 14 -0.18 6.86 -12.14
CA LYS A 14 0.14 8.07 -12.91
C LYS A 14 -1.10 8.99 -12.95
N PRO A 15 -0.96 10.29 -12.66
CA PRO A 15 -2.07 11.22 -12.76
C PRO A 15 -2.57 11.33 -14.22
N TYR A 16 -3.88 11.50 -14.42
CA TYR A 16 -4.47 11.74 -15.74
C TYR A 16 -3.99 13.09 -16.30
N ALA A 17 -3.56 13.10 -17.57
CA ALA A 17 -3.07 14.31 -18.25
C ALA A 17 -4.22 15.32 -18.45
N GLY A 18 -4.17 16.48 -17.78
CA GLY A 18 -5.07 17.61 -18.08
C GLY A 18 -5.48 18.49 -16.90
N ARG A 19 -5.32 18.03 -15.65
CA ARG A 19 -5.48 18.86 -14.45
C ARG A 19 -4.28 18.61 -13.54
N PRO A 20 -3.55 19.64 -13.07
CA PRO A 20 -2.54 19.43 -12.04
C PRO A 20 -3.24 18.81 -10.84
N ILE A 21 -2.94 17.54 -10.57
CA ILE A 21 -3.48 16.85 -9.40
C ILE A 21 -2.70 17.41 -8.22
N ARG A 22 -3.41 18.15 -7.36
CA ARG A 22 -2.88 18.57 -6.07
C ARG A 22 -2.76 17.32 -5.19
N ILE A 23 -1.53 17.06 -4.73
CA ILE A 23 -1.23 15.93 -3.86
C ILE A 23 -0.95 16.52 -2.48
N TYR A 24 -1.81 16.17 -1.53
CA TYR A 24 -1.63 16.55 -0.14
C TYR A 24 -0.64 15.60 0.52
N THR A 25 0.24 16.15 1.34
CA THR A 25 1.22 15.42 2.13
C THR A 25 0.82 15.41 3.59
N PHE A 26 1.45 14.54 4.38
CA PHE A 26 1.26 14.51 5.82
C PHE A 26 1.55 15.86 6.48
N GLN A 27 2.57 16.58 6.00
CA GLN A 27 2.91 17.92 6.46
C GLN A 27 1.76 18.91 6.27
N ASP A 28 1.07 18.87 5.12
CA ASP A 28 -0.02 19.82 4.84
C ASP A 28 -1.19 19.63 5.81
N ALA A 29 -1.53 18.38 6.13
CA ALA A 29 -2.57 18.10 7.10
C ALA A 29 -2.18 18.59 8.50
N VAL A 30 -0.92 18.39 8.90
CA VAL A 30 -0.43 18.85 10.20
C VAL A 30 -0.44 20.37 10.28
N ASN A 31 0.04 21.07 9.25
CA ASN A 31 0.00 22.52 9.18
C ASN A 31 -1.44 23.04 9.22
N ALA A 32 -2.35 22.45 8.44
CA ALA A 32 -3.76 22.84 8.46
C ALA A 32 -4.41 22.71 9.86
N VAL A 33 -4.03 21.68 10.63
CA VAL A 33 -4.47 21.55 12.03
C VAL A 33 -3.84 22.62 12.92
N LEU A 34 -2.54 22.90 12.78
CA LEU A 34 -1.86 23.92 13.57
C LEU A 34 -2.40 25.33 13.29
N ASP A 35 -2.57 25.67 12.02
CA ASP A 35 -3.09 26.96 11.56
C ASP A 35 -4.52 27.20 12.08
N HIS A 36 -5.34 26.15 12.13
CA HIS A 36 -6.69 26.24 12.68
C HIS A 36 -6.72 26.71 14.14
N PHE A 37 -5.65 26.41 14.91
CA PHE A 37 -5.55 26.77 16.33
C PHE A 37 -4.51 27.86 16.62
N ASP A 38 -3.90 28.47 15.59
CA ASP A 38 -2.75 29.37 15.73
C ASP A 38 -1.65 28.76 16.63
N ALA A 39 -1.43 27.45 16.46
CA ALA A 39 -0.51 26.68 17.28
C ALA A 39 0.90 26.73 16.69
N LYS A 40 1.91 26.80 17.57
CA LYS A 40 3.31 26.80 17.15
C LYS A 40 3.67 25.54 16.38
N THR A 41 4.42 25.71 15.28
CA THR A 41 4.98 24.65 14.42
C THR A 41 6.15 23.88 15.05
N ILE A 42 6.34 23.99 16.37
CA ILE A 42 7.44 23.34 17.11
C ILE A 42 6.96 22.75 18.44
N GLY A 43 7.73 21.80 18.96
CA GLY A 43 7.54 21.28 20.32
C GLY A 43 6.29 20.42 20.50
N LYS A 44 5.56 20.64 21.61
CA LYS A 44 4.41 19.79 21.99
C LYS A 44 3.21 19.94 21.04
N GLY A 45 2.95 21.15 20.54
CA GLY A 45 1.85 21.42 19.61
C GLY A 45 1.98 20.60 18.33
N LEU A 46 3.14 20.72 17.66
CA LEU A 46 3.47 19.92 16.48
C LEU A 46 3.30 18.41 16.70
N LYS A 47 3.82 17.87 17.83
CA LYS A 47 3.73 16.44 18.14
C LYS A 47 2.28 15.99 18.32
N LEU A 48 1.43 16.80 18.97
CA LEU A 48 0.03 16.48 19.16
C LEU A 48 -0.77 16.58 17.86
N ALA A 49 -0.45 17.57 17.00
CA ALA A 49 -1.09 17.72 15.69
C ALA A 49 -0.72 16.55 14.77
N ALA A 50 0.57 16.20 14.67
CA ALA A 50 1.05 15.03 13.93
C ALA A 50 0.39 13.74 14.41
N ARG A 51 0.27 13.54 15.73
CA ARG A 51 -0.43 12.39 16.29
C ARG A 51 -1.92 12.38 15.94
N ALA A 52 -2.59 13.53 16.02
CA ALA A 52 -4.01 13.62 15.68
C ALA A 52 -4.28 13.28 14.21
N VAL A 53 -3.44 13.79 13.31
CA VAL A 53 -3.52 13.47 11.87
C VAL A 53 -3.25 11.98 11.65
N SER A 54 -2.24 11.40 12.28
CA SER A 54 -1.93 9.96 12.17
C SER A 54 -3.07 9.08 12.70
N ASP A 55 -3.58 9.35 13.90
CA ASP A 55 -4.67 8.59 14.53
C ASP A 55 -5.93 8.61 13.64
N VAL A 56 -6.24 9.78 13.06
CA VAL A 56 -7.37 9.91 12.13
C VAL A 56 -7.09 9.21 10.81
N TYR A 57 -5.88 9.30 10.26
CA TYR A 57 -5.50 8.64 9.01
C TYR A 57 -5.62 7.12 9.10
N ASP A 58 -5.18 6.53 10.22
CA ASP A 58 -5.31 5.09 10.48
C ASP A 58 -6.77 4.66 10.65
N LEU A 59 -7.60 5.52 11.27
CA LEU A 59 -9.01 5.25 11.49
C LEU A 59 -9.86 5.45 10.22
N PHE A 60 -9.49 6.41 9.36
CA PHE A 60 -10.33 6.92 8.26
C PHE A 60 -10.87 5.83 7.32
N PRO A 61 -10.07 4.81 6.91
CA PRO A 61 -10.54 3.72 6.07
C PRO A 61 -11.61 2.85 6.72
N THR A 62 -11.72 2.86 8.05
CA THR A 62 -12.70 2.07 8.80
C THR A 62 -14.04 2.77 8.93
N LEU A 63 -14.08 4.10 8.71
CA LEU A 63 -15.29 4.92 8.87
C LEU A 63 -16.28 4.74 7.72
N HIS A 64 -15.78 4.36 6.55
CA HIS A 64 -16.53 4.12 5.32
C HIS A 64 -15.68 3.27 4.37
N GLU A 65 -16.31 2.45 3.54
CA GLU A 65 -15.62 1.82 2.43
C GLU A 65 -15.44 2.89 1.36
N TRP A 66 -14.31 3.58 1.31
CA TRP A 66 -14.08 4.65 0.34
C TRP A 66 -13.79 4.09 -1.06
N SER A 67 -14.43 4.64 -2.10
CA SER A 67 -14.29 4.14 -3.48
C SER A 67 -12.89 4.32 -4.05
N TYR A 68 -12.19 5.40 -3.68
CA TYR A 68 -10.82 5.66 -4.14
C TYR A 68 -9.79 4.66 -3.58
N LEU A 69 -10.13 3.94 -2.51
CA LEU A 69 -9.30 2.84 -1.98
C LEU A 69 -9.52 1.52 -2.71
N ASN A 70 -10.51 1.43 -3.61
CA ASN A 70 -10.73 0.22 -4.38
C ASN A 70 -9.72 0.11 -5.52
N ARG A 71 -8.98 -0.99 -5.53
CA ARG A 71 -7.95 -1.33 -6.51
C ARG A 71 -8.31 -2.65 -7.20
N ARG A 72 -7.66 -2.91 -8.33
CA ARG A 72 -7.71 -4.22 -8.99
C ARG A 72 -6.38 -4.93 -8.78
N GLY A 73 -6.44 -6.19 -8.44
CA GLY A 73 -5.30 -7.09 -8.32
C GLY A 73 -5.44 -8.24 -9.30
N ARG A 74 -4.31 -8.91 -9.54
CA ARG A 74 -4.21 -10.09 -10.37
C ARG A 74 -3.32 -11.11 -9.67
N ILE A 75 -3.78 -12.35 -9.57
CA ILE A 75 -2.99 -13.50 -9.14
C ILE A 75 -2.79 -14.41 -10.34
N SER A 76 -1.56 -14.84 -10.56
CA SER A 76 -1.26 -15.89 -11.52
C SER A 76 -0.81 -17.15 -10.78
N THR A 77 -1.58 -18.23 -10.91
CA THR A 77 -1.21 -19.54 -10.38
C THR A 77 -0.10 -20.16 -11.21
N VAL A 78 0.64 -21.07 -10.60
CA VAL A 78 1.69 -21.85 -11.23
C VAL A 78 1.29 -23.32 -11.23
N ALA A 79 1.63 -24.03 -12.31
CA ALA A 79 1.49 -25.49 -12.34
C ALA A 79 2.44 -26.16 -11.33
N ASN A 80 2.11 -27.37 -10.89
CA ASN A 80 3.04 -28.19 -10.13
C ASN A 80 4.27 -28.54 -10.98
N GLN A 81 5.40 -28.70 -10.32
CA GLN A 81 6.68 -29.10 -10.92
C GLN A 81 7.02 -30.51 -10.44
N ASP A 82 7.14 -31.43 -11.39
CA ASP A 82 7.56 -32.83 -11.21
C ASP A 82 8.78 -33.18 -12.08
N ASP A 83 9.35 -32.20 -12.78
CA ASP A 83 10.55 -32.37 -13.60
C ASP A 83 11.80 -32.59 -12.75
N GLY A 84 12.51 -33.68 -12.99
CA GLY A 84 13.78 -34.00 -12.36
C GLY A 84 13.65 -34.94 -11.16
N THR A 85 14.69 -34.98 -10.33
CA THR A 85 14.77 -35.86 -9.16
C THR A 85 15.45 -35.18 -8.00
N VAL A 86 15.16 -35.63 -6.78
CA VAL A 86 15.72 -35.06 -5.55
C VAL A 86 16.56 -36.07 -4.78
N ALA A 87 17.48 -35.54 -3.99
CA ALA A 87 18.23 -36.24 -2.95
C ALA A 87 18.17 -35.42 -1.66
N PHE A 88 17.91 -36.04 -0.51
CA PHE A 88 17.88 -35.38 0.79
C PHE A 88 18.99 -35.93 1.68
N ASP A 89 19.75 -35.04 2.30
CA ASP A 89 20.82 -35.37 3.24
C ASP A 89 20.44 -34.91 4.65
N LEU A 90 20.27 -35.88 5.56
CA LEU A 90 20.00 -35.63 6.98
C LEU A 90 21.26 -35.75 7.84
N THR A 91 22.26 -36.55 7.45
CA THR A 91 23.28 -37.04 8.39
C THR A 91 24.72 -36.83 7.89
N GLY A 92 25.55 -36.16 8.69
CA GLY A 92 27.01 -36.34 8.66
C GLY A 92 27.80 -35.44 7.71
N GLY A 93 27.30 -34.25 7.38
CA GLY A 93 28.00 -33.28 6.52
C GLY A 93 27.80 -31.81 6.90
N VAL A 94 28.38 -30.90 6.12
CA VAL A 94 28.23 -29.43 6.24
C VAL A 94 26.81 -28.97 5.87
N ASN A 95 25.99 -29.87 5.30
CA ASN A 95 24.77 -29.58 4.56
C ASN A 95 23.54 -30.33 5.12
N GLU A 96 23.37 -30.34 6.43
CA GLU A 96 22.21 -30.99 7.07
C GLU A 96 20.88 -30.38 6.60
N ARG A 97 19.88 -31.23 6.37
CA ARG A 97 18.51 -30.87 5.94
C ARG A 97 18.45 -30.24 4.56
N GLN A 98 19.46 -30.46 3.73
CA GLN A 98 19.47 -29.95 2.37
C GLN A 98 18.82 -30.95 1.41
N LEU A 99 17.93 -30.42 0.57
CA LEU A 99 17.34 -31.12 -0.54
C LEU A 99 17.96 -30.61 -1.84
N THR A 100 18.63 -31.51 -2.55
CA THR A 100 19.30 -31.22 -3.82
C THR A 100 18.43 -31.69 -4.99
N LEU A 101 18.16 -30.80 -5.94
CA LEU A 101 17.42 -31.05 -7.17
C LEU A 101 18.38 -31.27 -8.34
N THR A 102 18.09 -32.31 -9.12
CA THR A 102 18.78 -32.63 -10.37
C THR A 102 17.79 -32.63 -11.52
N GLY A 103 18.13 -31.98 -12.64
CA GLY A 103 17.32 -31.96 -13.86
C GLY A 103 16.35 -30.78 -13.99
N ALA A 104 16.21 -29.95 -12.95
CA ALA A 104 15.42 -28.72 -12.98
C ALA A 104 16.00 -27.65 -12.04
N THR A 105 15.30 -26.52 -11.88
CA THR A 105 15.71 -25.43 -10.97
C THR A 105 14.59 -25.06 -10.02
N TRP A 106 14.92 -24.78 -8.76
CA TRP A 106 13.99 -24.25 -7.78
C TRP A 106 13.55 -22.82 -8.15
N PRO A 107 12.24 -22.51 -8.08
CA PRO A 107 11.72 -21.15 -8.17
C PRO A 107 12.43 -20.20 -7.20
N SER A 108 12.53 -18.91 -7.53
CA SER A 108 13.14 -17.92 -6.62
C SER A 108 12.33 -17.71 -5.34
N ASP A 109 11.02 -17.94 -5.41
CA ASP A 109 10.03 -17.82 -4.35
C ASP A 109 9.63 -19.20 -3.78
N VAL A 110 10.53 -20.20 -3.84
CA VAL A 110 10.30 -21.58 -3.36
C VAL A 110 9.85 -21.68 -1.89
N ARG A 111 10.01 -20.63 -1.10
CA ARG A 111 9.49 -20.55 0.28
C ARG A 111 7.95 -20.54 0.34
N ASP A 112 7.28 -20.12 -0.72
CA ASP A 112 5.80 -20.14 -0.82
C ASP A 112 5.28 -21.51 -1.31
N TYR A 113 6.16 -22.50 -1.49
CA TYR A 113 5.87 -23.83 -2.02
C TYR A 113 5.98 -24.91 -0.94
N ARG A 114 5.35 -26.05 -1.20
CA ARG A 114 5.56 -27.29 -0.45
C ARG A 114 6.02 -28.38 -1.41
N ILE A 115 6.77 -29.33 -0.87
CA ILE A 115 7.29 -30.46 -1.61
C ILE A 115 6.74 -31.76 -1.07
N VAL A 116 6.32 -32.64 -1.97
CA VAL A 116 5.86 -33.98 -1.64
C VAL A 116 6.86 -35.00 -2.15
N ILE A 117 7.35 -35.83 -1.23
CA ILE A 117 8.26 -36.94 -1.50
C ILE A 117 7.64 -38.18 -0.87
N ALA A 118 7.47 -39.24 -1.66
CA ALA A 118 6.82 -40.48 -1.21
C ALA A 118 5.46 -40.26 -0.51
N ASN A 119 4.63 -39.35 -1.05
CA ASN A 119 3.31 -38.96 -0.51
C ASN A 119 3.33 -38.29 0.87
N VAL A 120 4.49 -37.78 1.31
CA VAL A 120 4.62 -36.98 2.53
C VAL A 120 4.97 -35.54 2.14
N GLU A 121 4.21 -34.59 2.67
CA GLU A 121 4.39 -33.15 2.45
C GLU A 121 5.43 -32.58 3.43
N TYR A 122 6.35 -31.77 2.91
CA TYR A 122 7.41 -31.10 3.67
C TYR A 122 7.43 -29.60 3.35
N ASP A 123 7.78 -28.81 4.37
CA ASP A 123 7.87 -27.35 4.29
C ASP A 123 9.31 -26.92 3.98
N ILE A 124 9.45 -25.90 3.14
CA ILE A 124 10.74 -25.36 2.70
C ILE A 124 11.09 -24.13 3.54
N GLU A 125 12.27 -24.15 4.18
CA GLU A 125 12.75 -23.07 5.06
C GLU A 125 13.38 -21.94 4.26
N SER A 126 14.37 -22.27 3.42
CA SER A 126 15.10 -21.27 2.62
C SER A 126 15.72 -21.87 1.36
N ARG A 127 15.99 -20.99 0.40
CA ARG A 127 16.69 -21.32 -0.85
C ARG A 127 18.16 -20.97 -0.74
N VAL A 128 19.03 -21.98 -0.79
CA VAL A 128 20.49 -21.79 -0.75
C VAL A 128 21.01 -21.48 -2.15
N SER A 129 20.50 -22.17 -3.16
CA SER A 129 20.87 -21.96 -4.57
C SER A 129 19.71 -22.32 -5.51
N SER A 130 19.93 -22.29 -6.83
CA SER A 130 18.93 -22.77 -7.80
C SER A 130 18.69 -24.27 -7.78
N THR A 131 19.53 -25.06 -7.10
CA THR A 131 19.41 -26.52 -7.01
C THR A 131 19.35 -27.03 -5.57
N VAL A 132 19.58 -26.18 -4.57
CA VAL A 132 19.61 -26.59 -3.15
C VAL A 132 18.66 -25.74 -2.33
N VAL A 133 17.80 -26.40 -1.56
CA VAL A 133 16.92 -25.81 -0.54
C VAL A 133 17.12 -26.49 0.80
N THR A 134 16.81 -25.79 1.88
CA THR A 134 16.78 -26.34 3.23
C THR A 134 15.34 -26.57 3.68
N LEU A 135 15.04 -27.72 4.27
CA LEU A 135 13.72 -28.04 4.82
C LEU A 135 13.59 -27.59 6.29
N VAL A 136 12.37 -27.24 6.69
CA VAL A 136 12.06 -26.79 8.05
C VAL A 136 12.40 -27.88 9.07
N PRO A 137 13.10 -27.57 10.18
CA PRO A 137 13.44 -28.56 11.18
C PRO A 137 12.17 -29.16 11.81
N GLY A 138 12.10 -30.48 11.91
CA GLY A 138 10.92 -31.21 12.38
C GLY A 138 9.84 -31.45 11.31
N LYS A 139 9.99 -30.87 10.12
CA LYS A 139 9.16 -31.13 8.94
C LYS A 139 10.03 -31.51 7.73
N CYS A 140 10.94 -32.45 7.96
CA CYS A 140 11.82 -33.02 6.94
C CYS A 140 11.81 -34.56 7.04
N PRO A 141 12.29 -35.29 6.02
CA PRO A 141 12.47 -36.73 6.11
C PRO A 141 13.32 -37.11 7.33
N THR A 142 13.00 -38.25 7.95
CA THR A 142 13.71 -38.78 9.13
C THR A 142 14.95 -39.61 8.79
N ALA A 143 15.23 -39.80 7.50
CA ALA A 143 16.40 -40.46 6.96
C ALA A 143 16.76 -39.84 5.61
N ASP A 144 17.98 -40.13 5.13
CA ASP A 144 18.43 -39.69 3.81
C ASP A 144 17.50 -40.22 2.71
N VAL A 145 17.18 -39.35 1.75
CA VAL A 145 16.42 -39.73 0.55
C VAL A 145 17.42 -39.94 -0.57
N ALA A 146 17.44 -41.15 -1.11
CA ALA A 146 18.36 -41.52 -2.19
C ALA A 146 18.21 -40.60 -3.40
N SER A 147 19.32 -40.28 -4.05
CA SER A 147 19.32 -39.56 -5.32
C SER A 147 18.49 -40.29 -6.37
N GLY A 148 17.78 -39.55 -7.20
CA GLY A 148 16.88 -40.11 -8.21
C GLY A 148 15.43 -40.26 -7.73
N THR A 149 15.10 -39.84 -6.50
CA THR A 149 13.73 -39.93 -5.99
C THR A 149 12.82 -38.90 -6.67
N ALA A 150 11.64 -39.35 -7.12
CA ALA A 150 10.61 -38.49 -7.69
C ALA A 150 10.01 -37.57 -6.62
N TYR A 151 9.58 -36.38 -7.03
CA TYR A 151 8.96 -35.40 -6.15
C TYR A 151 7.82 -34.68 -6.87
N ASN A 152 7.01 -33.96 -6.11
CA ASN A 152 6.09 -32.97 -6.63
C ASN A 152 6.27 -31.68 -5.83
N LEU A 153 6.51 -30.58 -6.51
CA LEU A 153 6.57 -29.24 -5.91
C LEU A 153 5.35 -28.45 -6.37
N TYR A 154 4.63 -27.82 -5.44
CA TYR A 154 3.48 -26.99 -5.76
C TYR A 154 3.42 -25.78 -4.84
N ARG A 155 2.87 -24.69 -5.37
CA ARG A 155 2.71 -23.46 -4.63
C ARG A 155 1.44 -23.52 -3.78
N VAL A 156 1.59 -23.30 -2.49
CA VAL A 156 0.48 -23.33 -1.54
C VAL A 156 -0.07 -21.93 -1.32
N GLU A 157 0.81 -20.93 -1.26
CA GLU A 157 0.42 -19.57 -0.92
C GLU A 157 0.71 -18.60 -2.07
N TYR A 158 -0.28 -17.78 -2.38
CA TYR A 158 -0.21 -16.70 -3.37
C TYR A 158 -0.34 -15.38 -2.62
N PRO A 159 0.79 -14.71 -2.31
CA PRO A 159 0.78 -13.48 -1.54
C PRO A 159 -0.10 -12.42 -2.21
N LEU A 160 -0.97 -11.81 -1.43
CA LEU A 160 -1.76 -10.65 -1.84
C LEU A 160 -0.91 -9.37 -1.68
N PRO A 161 -1.33 -8.26 -2.33
CA PRO A 161 -0.74 -6.96 -2.08
C PRO A 161 -0.65 -6.65 -0.58
N ILE A 162 0.43 -6.01 -0.13
CA ILE A 162 0.67 -5.72 1.29
C ILE A 162 -0.39 -4.78 1.90
N ASP A 163 -1.01 -3.98 1.05
CA ASP A 163 -2.11 -3.09 1.36
C ASP A 163 -3.48 -3.77 1.27
N PHE A 164 -3.56 -5.06 0.94
CA PHE A 164 -4.85 -5.75 0.84
C PHE A 164 -5.55 -5.79 2.22
N ARG A 165 -6.76 -5.22 2.29
CA ARG A 165 -7.59 -5.28 3.50
C ARG A 165 -8.79 -6.20 3.34
N ARG A 166 -9.48 -6.08 2.21
CA ARG A 166 -10.69 -6.86 1.88
C ARG A 166 -10.79 -6.99 0.38
N GLY A 167 -11.15 -8.18 -0.12
CA GLY A 167 -11.34 -8.43 -1.55
C GLY A 167 -12.79 -8.74 -1.91
N SER A 168 -13.11 -8.60 -3.18
CA SER A 168 -14.21 -9.31 -3.83
C SER A 168 -13.83 -10.76 -4.09
N GLU A 169 -14.78 -11.50 -4.66
CA GLU A 169 -14.51 -12.81 -5.22
C GLU A 169 -13.44 -12.72 -6.34
N LEU A 170 -12.72 -13.84 -6.51
CA LEU A 170 -11.77 -14.01 -7.61
C LEU A 170 -12.56 -14.28 -8.90
N ASP A 171 -12.33 -13.44 -9.90
CA ASP A 171 -12.88 -13.55 -11.24
C ASP A 171 -11.90 -14.32 -12.13
N ALA A 172 -12.41 -15.29 -12.87
CA ALA A 172 -11.66 -16.12 -13.80
C ALA A 172 -12.48 -16.38 -15.06
N ASP A 173 -11.78 -16.57 -16.18
CA ASP A 173 -12.43 -16.68 -17.49
C ASP A 173 -13.38 -17.89 -17.62
N ASP A 174 -13.05 -19.03 -16.99
CA ASP A 174 -13.75 -20.32 -17.23
C ASP A 174 -14.38 -20.97 -15.98
N GLU A 175 -13.80 -20.79 -14.78
CA GLU A 175 -14.27 -21.43 -13.54
C GLU A 175 -14.04 -20.51 -12.34
N TRP A 176 -15.11 -20.17 -11.62
CA TRP A 176 -15.06 -19.29 -10.46
C TRP A 176 -14.86 -20.13 -9.19
N PRO A 177 -13.68 -20.06 -8.54
CA PRO A 177 -13.48 -20.79 -7.32
C PRO A 177 -14.32 -20.14 -6.21
N GLU A 178 -14.94 -20.96 -5.37
CA GLU A 178 -15.75 -20.51 -4.24
C GLU A 178 -14.85 -20.04 -3.09
N GLN A 179 -15.15 -18.88 -2.49
CA GLN A 179 -14.46 -18.46 -1.28
C GLN A 179 -14.99 -19.26 -0.09
N VAL A 180 -14.11 -19.97 0.60
CA VAL A 180 -14.42 -20.74 1.81
C VAL A 180 -13.59 -20.23 2.99
N SER A 181 -13.99 -20.62 4.20
CA SER A 181 -13.19 -20.31 5.40
C SER A 181 -11.86 -21.10 5.39
N PRO A 182 -10.80 -20.61 6.06
CA PRO A 182 -9.54 -21.34 6.18
C PRO A 182 -9.69 -22.73 6.81
N ASP A 183 -10.65 -22.88 7.73
CA ASP A 183 -10.92 -24.16 8.40
C ASP A 183 -11.57 -25.16 7.44
N GLU A 184 -12.59 -24.74 6.68
CA GLU A 184 -13.20 -25.59 5.64
C GLU A 184 -12.19 -26.00 4.56
N LEU A 185 -11.29 -25.08 4.17
CA LEU A 185 -10.23 -25.41 3.22
C LEU A 185 -9.30 -26.48 3.80
N THR A 186 -8.96 -26.38 5.09
CA THR A 186 -8.09 -27.33 5.80
C THR A 186 -8.74 -28.70 5.96
N GLU A 187 -10.03 -28.77 6.29
CA GLU A 187 -10.79 -30.03 6.37
C GLU A 187 -10.87 -30.74 5.01
N SER A 188 -10.89 -29.97 3.93
CA SER A 188 -10.91 -30.52 2.57
C SER A 188 -9.54 -30.96 2.04
N ARG A 189 -8.44 -30.82 2.80
CA ARG A 189 -7.07 -31.12 2.32
C ARG A 189 -6.81 -32.62 2.17
N ASP A 190 -7.34 -33.22 1.12
CA ASP A 190 -6.69 -34.36 0.48
C ASP A 190 -5.63 -33.84 -0.49
N TYR A 191 -4.45 -34.45 -0.50
CA TYR A 191 -3.41 -34.09 -1.47
C TYR A 191 -3.89 -34.41 -2.89
N CYS A 192 -4.40 -33.38 -3.58
CA CYS A 192 -4.89 -33.50 -4.94
C CYS A 192 -4.54 -32.27 -5.77
N PHE A 193 -4.35 -32.52 -7.07
CA PHE A 193 -4.06 -31.51 -8.07
C PHE A 193 -5.22 -31.39 -9.04
N GLY A 194 -5.49 -30.18 -9.51
CA GLY A 194 -6.53 -29.95 -10.49
C GLY A 194 -6.82 -28.47 -10.72
N SER A 195 -7.97 -28.19 -11.33
CA SER A 195 -8.51 -26.84 -11.38
C SER A 195 -8.97 -26.42 -9.97
N PRO A 196 -8.49 -25.28 -9.45
CA PRO A 196 -8.98 -24.76 -8.18
C PRO A 196 -10.50 -24.55 -8.22
N ARG A 197 -11.21 -25.10 -7.24
CA ARG A 197 -12.66 -24.95 -7.06
C ARG A 197 -13.01 -24.13 -5.83
N ARG A 198 -12.06 -24.02 -4.90
CA ARG A 198 -12.19 -23.29 -3.64
C ARG A 198 -10.93 -22.50 -3.38
N TYR A 199 -11.07 -21.41 -2.65
CA TYR A 199 -9.94 -20.67 -2.14
C TYR A 199 -10.27 -20.09 -0.76
N ALA A 200 -9.23 -19.85 0.04
CA ALA A 200 -9.34 -19.09 1.27
C ALA A 200 -8.27 -18.00 1.30
N ILE A 201 -8.59 -16.90 1.98
CA ILE A 201 -7.64 -15.83 2.27
C ILE A 201 -7.18 -15.99 3.71
N ARG A 202 -5.87 -16.11 3.93
CA ARG A 202 -5.29 -16.25 5.28
C ARG A 202 -4.02 -15.43 5.42
N GLY A 203 -3.48 -15.35 6.63
CA GLY A 203 -2.16 -14.76 6.87
C GLY A 203 -1.08 -15.52 6.09
N ALA A 204 -0.24 -14.80 5.35
CA ALA A 204 0.85 -15.40 4.60
C ALA A 204 1.92 -15.94 5.57
N THR A 205 2.42 -17.15 5.31
CA THR A 205 3.44 -17.76 6.14
C THR A 205 4.77 -17.02 5.96
N GLY A 206 5.40 -16.63 7.07
CA GLY A 206 6.73 -16.02 7.04
C GLY A 206 6.79 -14.56 6.57
N ARG A 207 5.64 -13.90 6.40
CA ARG A 207 5.52 -12.47 6.10
C ARG A 207 4.56 -11.81 7.10
N TYR A 208 5.04 -10.82 7.84
CA TYR A 208 4.23 -10.16 8.87
C TYR A 208 3.22 -9.20 8.24
N GLY A 209 1.96 -9.27 8.68
CA GLY A 209 0.91 -8.34 8.27
C GLY A 209 0.42 -8.48 6.83
N SER A 210 0.88 -9.49 6.08
CA SER A 210 0.41 -9.75 4.71
C SER A 210 -0.56 -10.92 4.65
N LEU A 211 -1.50 -10.86 3.72
CA LEU A 211 -2.43 -11.94 3.42
C LEU A 211 -1.97 -12.72 2.18
N ALA A 212 -2.42 -13.96 2.05
CA ALA A 212 -2.21 -14.80 0.88
C ALA A 212 -3.48 -15.59 0.56
N VAL A 213 -3.64 -15.90 -0.72
CA VAL A 213 -4.65 -16.84 -1.21
C VAL A 213 -4.07 -18.25 -1.20
N GLU A 214 -4.83 -19.19 -0.66
CA GLU A 214 -4.58 -20.63 -0.81
C GLU A 214 -5.71 -21.23 -1.65
N PHE A 215 -5.35 -22.07 -2.62
CA PHE A 215 -6.28 -22.70 -3.54
C PHE A 215 -6.44 -24.19 -3.23
N TYR A 216 -7.64 -24.72 -3.48
CA TYR A 216 -7.92 -26.14 -3.45
C TYR A 216 -8.87 -26.59 -4.58
N PRO A 217 -8.62 -27.71 -5.27
CA PRO A 217 -7.35 -28.45 -5.36
C PRO A 217 -6.14 -27.58 -5.71
N TYR A 218 -4.92 -28.07 -5.49
CA TYR A 218 -3.72 -27.33 -5.88
C TYR A 218 -3.65 -27.19 -7.41
N PRO A 219 -3.34 -25.99 -7.93
CA PRO A 219 -3.30 -25.77 -9.38
C PRO A 219 -2.31 -26.72 -10.08
N ASN A 220 -2.80 -27.50 -11.04
CA ASN A 220 -1.97 -28.28 -11.97
C ASN A 220 -1.66 -27.55 -13.29
N THR A 221 -2.27 -26.37 -13.47
CA THR A 221 -2.13 -25.52 -14.64
C THR A 221 -2.01 -24.07 -14.17
N ALA A 222 -1.21 -23.28 -14.89
CA ALA A 222 -1.13 -21.85 -14.64
C ALA A 222 -2.42 -21.16 -15.11
N ARG A 223 -3.06 -20.41 -14.21
CA ARG A 223 -4.29 -19.66 -14.45
C ARG A 223 -4.14 -18.25 -13.90
N THR A 224 -4.94 -17.33 -14.43
CA THR A 224 -4.96 -15.94 -13.95
C THR A 224 -6.31 -15.65 -13.34
N TYR A 225 -6.29 -15.03 -12.17
CA TYR A 225 -7.47 -14.59 -11.43
C TYR A 225 -7.37 -13.08 -11.23
N ASP A 226 -8.38 -12.36 -11.71
CA ASP A 226 -8.51 -10.93 -11.45
C ASP A 226 -9.43 -10.73 -10.24
N PHE A 227 -9.17 -9.70 -9.45
CA PHE A 227 -10.02 -9.39 -8.30
C PHE A 227 -10.03 -7.90 -8.01
N SER A 228 -11.10 -7.42 -7.40
CA SER A 228 -11.14 -6.09 -6.82
C SER A 228 -10.88 -6.18 -5.33
N TYR A 229 -10.20 -5.19 -4.75
CA TYR A 229 -9.96 -5.14 -3.31
C TYR A 229 -9.94 -3.72 -2.80
N THR A 230 -10.32 -3.55 -1.55
CA THR A 230 -10.12 -2.31 -0.81
C THR A 230 -8.73 -2.35 -0.19
N ALA A 231 -7.92 -1.35 -0.54
CA ALA A 231 -6.58 -1.16 -0.01
C ALA A 231 -6.60 -0.46 1.36
N THR A 232 -5.60 -0.76 2.18
CA THR A 232 -5.18 0.06 3.30
C THR A 232 -4.39 1.26 2.75
N PRO A 233 -4.59 2.47 3.26
CA PRO A 233 -3.77 3.61 2.88
C PRO A 233 -2.28 3.35 3.07
N ARG A 234 -1.45 4.02 2.27
CA ARG A 234 0.00 3.96 2.42
C ARG A 234 0.39 4.35 3.86
N PRO A 235 1.20 3.53 4.57
CA PRO A 235 1.72 3.90 5.87
C PRO A 235 2.55 5.19 5.79
N ILE A 236 2.31 6.13 6.70
CA ILE A 236 3.07 7.38 6.77
C ILE A 236 4.46 7.08 7.33
N SER A 237 5.50 7.42 6.57
CA SER A 237 6.88 7.35 7.02
C SER A 237 7.32 8.72 7.54
N ASN A 238 7.83 8.73 8.78
CA ASN A 238 8.45 9.92 9.34
C ASN A 238 9.93 9.96 8.94
N PHE A 239 10.42 11.13 8.54
CA PHE A 239 11.82 11.36 8.15
C PHE A 239 12.64 11.74 9.39
N THR A 240 13.28 10.78 10.07
CA THR A 240 14.22 11.01 11.20
C THR A 240 13.74 12.09 12.19
N GLY A 241 12.49 12.00 12.63
CA GLY A 241 11.90 12.94 13.60
C GLY A 241 11.37 14.26 13.02
N ALA A 242 11.42 14.43 11.70
CA ALA A 242 10.75 15.47 10.95
C ALA A 242 9.60 14.90 10.10
N LEU A 243 8.64 15.76 9.79
CA LEU A 243 7.46 15.45 8.98
C LEU A 243 7.76 15.43 7.47
N GLN A 244 8.86 16.08 7.06
CA GLN A 244 9.36 16.13 5.70
C GLN A 244 10.88 16.14 5.70
N TYR A 245 11.47 15.70 4.60
CA TYR A 245 12.90 15.77 4.35
C TYR A 245 13.25 16.97 3.47
N SER A 246 14.23 17.78 3.88
CA SER A 246 14.60 19.02 3.16
C SER A 246 16.11 19.31 3.14
N THR A 247 16.94 18.29 3.40
CA THR A 247 18.40 18.48 3.54
C THR A 247 19.07 18.59 2.16
N GLY A 248 19.87 19.65 1.97
CA GLY A 248 20.60 19.92 0.73
C GLY A 248 19.89 20.89 -0.21
N THR A 249 20.27 20.85 -1.49
CA THR A 249 19.67 21.61 -2.61
C THR A 249 19.68 20.79 -3.89
N ILE A 250 18.83 21.14 -4.85
CA ILE A 250 18.88 20.53 -6.19
C ILE A 250 20.08 21.09 -6.95
N SER A 251 20.96 20.25 -7.49
CA SER A 251 22.09 20.69 -8.32
C SER A 251 21.75 20.75 -9.80
N GLY A 252 20.92 19.83 -10.28
CA GLY A 252 20.54 19.77 -11.68
C GLY A 252 19.40 18.80 -11.93
N VAL A 253 18.73 18.99 -13.06
CA VAL A 253 17.63 18.13 -13.53
C VAL A 253 17.88 17.81 -14.99
N SER A 254 17.82 16.54 -15.36
CA SER A 254 17.95 16.06 -16.74
C SER A 254 16.82 15.09 -17.03
N GLY A 255 15.87 15.50 -17.88
CA GLY A 255 14.61 14.76 -18.06
C GLY A 255 13.85 14.63 -16.74
N ASN A 256 13.56 13.39 -16.33
CA ASN A 256 12.93 13.07 -15.05
C ASN A 256 13.95 12.67 -13.96
N VAL A 257 15.25 12.85 -14.19
CA VAL A 257 16.29 12.57 -13.19
C VAL A 257 16.67 13.87 -12.48
N VAL A 258 16.66 13.83 -11.15
CA VAL A 258 17.01 14.96 -10.29
C VAL A 258 18.28 14.62 -9.53
N THR A 259 19.26 15.52 -9.59
CA THR A 259 20.52 15.41 -8.82
C THR A 259 20.55 16.41 -7.68
N GLY A 260 21.08 15.99 -6.55
CA GLY A 260 21.18 16.77 -5.32
C GLY A 260 22.61 17.06 -4.89
N THR A 261 22.82 18.18 -4.21
CA THR A 261 24.05 18.49 -3.46
C THR A 261 23.74 18.55 -1.97
N GLY A 262 24.56 17.86 -1.16
CA GLY A 262 24.36 17.76 0.28
C GLY A 262 23.09 16.98 0.66
N THR A 263 22.64 16.09 -0.21
CA THR A 263 21.47 15.23 -0.01
C THR A 263 21.90 13.85 0.49
N ALA A 264 20.98 13.16 1.16
CA ALA A 264 21.11 11.78 1.62
C ALA A 264 19.79 11.05 1.35
N TRP A 265 19.42 10.96 0.08
CA TRP A 265 18.19 10.29 -0.35
C TRP A 265 18.28 8.79 -0.11
N THR A 266 17.14 8.17 0.24
CA THR A 266 17.05 6.75 0.59
C THR A 266 15.79 6.15 -0.03
N ASP A 267 15.77 4.84 -0.25
CA ASP A 267 14.63 4.08 -0.81
C ASP A 267 13.30 4.32 -0.09
N ARG A 268 13.33 4.77 1.18
CA ARG A 268 12.12 5.17 1.93
C ARG A 268 11.36 6.34 1.28
N MET A 269 12.02 7.12 0.44
CA MET A 269 11.42 8.25 -0.29
C MET A 269 10.66 7.79 -1.55
N ILE A 270 10.73 6.51 -1.94
CA ILE A 270 10.01 6.00 -3.10
C ILE A 270 8.49 6.13 -2.87
N GLY A 271 7.81 6.74 -3.83
CA GLY A 271 6.41 7.13 -3.81
C GLY A 271 6.09 8.33 -2.89
N SER A 272 7.08 8.98 -2.28
CA SER A 272 6.89 10.27 -1.61
C SER A 272 6.78 11.40 -2.65
N VAL A 273 6.21 12.54 -2.24
CA VAL A 273 6.07 13.73 -3.08
C VAL A 273 7.26 14.64 -2.85
N ILE A 274 7.98 14.99 -3.93
CA ILE A 274 8.97 16.05 -3.92
C ILE A 274 8.34 17.36 -4.41
N ARG A 275 8.54 18.44 -3.66
CA ARG A 275 8.14 19.80 -4.01
C ARG A 275 9.37 20.66 -4.27
N PHE A 276 9.34 21.41 -5.36
CA PHE A 276 10.42 22.29 -5.77
C PHE A 276 10.09 23.73 -5.38
N GLY A 277 11.02 24.38 -4.68
CA GLY A 277 10.89 25.78 -4.28
C GLY A 277 11.27 26.74 -5.39
N THR A 278 10.81 27.98 -5.24
CA THR A 278 11.22 29.13 -6.07
C THR A 278 12.48 29.82 -5.53
N SER A 279 12.79 29.61 -4.24
CA SER A 279 13.88 30.24 -3.50
C SER A 279 15.05 29.29 -3.22
N ALA A 280 16.24 29.86 -3.01
CA ALA A 280 17.43 29.12 -2.57
C ALA A 280 17.53 29.03 -1.03
N THR A 281 16.74 29.85 -0.31
CA THR A 281 16.77 29.94 1.15
C THR A 281 15.53 29.32 1.78
N ASP A 282 14.37 29.54 1.18
CA ASP A 282 13.08 29.18 1.77
C ASP A 282 12.65 27.80 1.32
N LEU A 283 12.17 27.00 2.26
CA LEU A 283 11.64 25.68 1.95
C LEU A 283 10.30 25.83 1.24
N PRO A 284 10.04 25.08 0.15
CA PRO A 284 8.70 25.05 -0.42
C PRO A 284 7.69 24.49 0.58
N GLU A 285 6.65 25.26 0.84
CA GLU A 285 5.51 24.91 1.67
C GLU A 285 4.34 24.42 0.78
N GLY A 286 3.10 24.57 1.23
CA GLY A 286 1.91 24.19 0.46
C GLY A 286 1.64 25.13 -0.73
N GLU A 287 0.45 24.97 -1.29
CA GLU A 287 -0.06 25.82 -2.39
C GLU A 287 -1.01 26.92 -1.87
N LEU A 288 -1.14 27.12 -0.55
CA LEU A 288 -2.09 28.09 -0.05
C LEU A 288 -1.55 29.50 -0.30
N GLU A 289 -2.42 30.43 -0.71
CA GLU A 289 -2.05 31.82 -1.07
C GLU A 289 -1.38 32.61 0.08
N PHE A 290 -1.42 32.06 1.29
CA PHE A 290 -0.83 32.65 2.50
C PHE A 290 0.53 32.03 2.87
N ASP A 291 0.97 30.99 2.16
CA ASP A 291 2.26 30.36 2.40
C ASP A 291 3.39 31.31 2.00
N ALA A 292 4.38 31.47 2.88
CA ALA A 292 5.48 32.41 2.67
C ALA A 292 6.39 32.00 1.50
N ALA A 293 6.35 30.71 1.13
CA ALA A 293 7.17 30.12 0.07
C ALA A 293 6.40 29.00 -0.66
N PRO A 294 5.46 29.33 -1.57
CA PRO A 294 4.72 28.31 -2.32
C PRO A 294 5.66 27.47 -3.19
N TYR A 295 5.33 26.19 -3.37
CA TYR A 295 6.05 25.34 -4.33
C TYR A 295 5.76 25.77 -5.77
N ALA A 296 6.76 25.68 -6.63
CA ALA A 296 6.62 25.96 -8.07
C ALA A 296 6.06 24.76 -8.82
N GLU A 297 6.49 23.56 -8.43
CA GLU A 297 6.12 22.30 -9.07
C GLU A 297 6.27 21.15 -8.09
N GLN A 298 5.52 20.07 -8.29
CA GLN A 298 5.63 18.85 -7.50
C GLN A 298 5.65 17.60 -8.38
N ARG A 299 6.31 16.54 -7.90
CA ARG A 299 6.43 15.24 -8.57
C ARG A 299 6.45 14.09 -7.56
N ILE A 300 6.24 12.88 -8.05
CA ILE A 300 6.38 11.65 -7.26
C ILE A 300 7.75 11.05 -7.52
N VAL A 301 8.44 10.68 -6.45
CA VAL A 301 9.71 9.96 -6.52
C VAL A 301 9.42 8.50 -6.91
N MET A 302 9.91 8.06 -8.06
CA MET A 302 9.73 6.71 -8.58
C MET A 302 10.82 5.75 -8.11
N ASP A 303 12.06 6.25 -8.05
CA ASP A 303 13.22 5.47 -7.66
C ASP A 303 14.29 6.37 -7.03
N VAL A 304 15.14 5.78 -6.20
CA VAL A 304 16.28 6.44 -5.55
C VAL A 304 17.54 5.71 -6.00
N THR A 305 18.10 6.15 -7.13
CA THR A 305 19.25 5.49 -7.74
C THR A 305 20.53 5.66 -6.90
N SER A 306 20.63 6.77 -6.15
CA SER A 306 21.69 6.99 -5.16
C SER A 306 21.29 8.03 -4.12
N ALA A 307 22.14 8.26 -3.11
CA ALA A 307 21.94 9.31 -2.11
C ALA A 307 21.85 10.74 -2.70
N THR A 308 22.24 10.92 -3.95
CA THR A 308 22.26 12.20 -4.68
C THR A 308 21.52 12.16 -6.00
N GLU A 309 20.78 11.09 -6.30
CA GLU A 309 20.02 10.95 -7.55
C GLU A 309 18.64 10.32 -7.32
N LEU A 310 17.58 10.98 -7.82
CA LEU A 310 16.21 10.49 -7.83
C LEU A 310 15.68 10.38 -9.26
N LEU A 311 14.82 9.40 -9.50
CA LEU A 311 13.98 9.32 -10.67
C LEU A 311 12.56 9.79 -10.34
N LEU A 312 11.98 10.67 -11.16
CA LEU A 312 10.62 11.19 -11.01
C LEU A 312 9.62 10.50 -11.96
N ASP A 313 8.33 10.65 -11.65
CA ASP A 313 7.22 10.10 -12.45
C ASP A 313 7.06 10.75 -13.83
N ALA A 314 7.47 12.01 -13.95
CA ALA A 314 7.48 12.77 -15.19
C ALA A 314 8.58 13.85 -15.20
N GLU A 315 8.98 14.29 -16.40
CA GLU A 315 9.88 15.43 -16.59
C GLU A 315 9.26 16.72 -16.02
N LEU A 316 10.11 17.62 -15.50
CA LEU A 316 9.69 18.92 -14.98
C LEU A 316 9.43 19.91 -16.12
N VAL A 317 8.46 20.82 -15.95
CA VAL A 317 8.12 21.78 -17.02
C VAL A 317 9.27 22.76 -17.29
N SER A 318 10.09 23.08 -16.29
CA SER A 318 11.23 23.98 -16.43
C SER A 318 12.46 23.50 -15.64
N PRO A 319 13.16 22.45 -16.12
CA PRO A 319 14.22 21.78 -15.36
C PRO A 319 15.34 22.71 -14.85
N SER A 320 15.71 23.70 -15.67
CA SER A 320 16.76 24.67 -15.32
C SER A 320 16.37 25.66 -14.22
N ALA A 321 15.07 25.86 -13.97
CA ALA A 321 14.58 26.80 -12.95
C ALA A 321 14.84 26.31 -11.52
N TYR A 322 15.06 25.00 -11.34
CA TYR A 322 15.18 24.35 -10.04
C TYR A 322 16.63 24.14 -9.56
N SER A 323 17.63 24.45 -10.39
CA SER A 323 19.02 24.36 -9.96
C SER A 323 19.29 25.37 -8.83
N SER A 324 20.01 24.91 -7.81
CA SER A 324 20.30 25.61 -6.55
C SER A 324 19.08 25.99 -5.72
N LYS A 325 17.89 25.45 -6.01
CA LYS A 325 16.67 25.70 -5.24
C LYS A 325 16.51 24.71 -4.09
N LYS A 326 15.79 25.15 -3.06
CA LYS A 326 15.34 24.29 -1.97
C LYS A 326 14.20 23.40 -2.42
N TYR A 327 14.05 22.28 -1.71
CA TYR A 327 13.02 21.29 -1.97
C TYR A 327 12.57 20.68 -0.66
N THR A 328 11.40 20.06 -0.69
CA THR A 328 10.88 19.23 0.41
C THR A 328 10.41 17.90 -0.16
N ILE A 329 10.59 16.82 0.59
CA ILE A 329 10.04 15.50 0.30
C ILE A 329 9.14 15.12 1.47
N GLY A 330 7.85 14.96 1.18
CA GLY A 330 6.84 14.59 2.16
C GLY A 330 6.08 13.35 1.70
N ASP A 331 5.63 12.52 2.64
CA ASP A 331 4.78 11.40 2.28
C ASP A 331 3.39 11.88 1.89
N PRO A 332 2.83 11.37 0.76
CA PRO A 332 1.47 11.70 0.36
C PRO A 332 0.48 11.12 1.37
N ILE A 333 -0.61 11.84 1.59
CA ILE A 333 -1.80 11.30 2.22
C ILE A 333 -2.66 10.68 1.12
N ASP A 334 -2.98 9.40 1.26
CA ASP A 334 -3.84 8.66 0.32
C ASP A 334 -5.31 8.96 0.61
N ILE A 335 -5.72 10.21 0.37
CA ILE A 335 -7.09 10.71 0.54
C ILE A 335 -7.49 11.50 -0.70
N GLU A 336 -8.66 11.19 -1.24
CA GLU A 336 -9.23 11.91 -2.37
C GLU A 336 -9.40 13.41 -2.06
N ALA A 337 -9.17 14.24 -3.06
CA ALA A 337 -9.38 15.67 -2.98
C ALA A 337 -10.85 16.04 -2.68
N ASP A 338 -11.10 17.32 -2.45
CA ASP A 338 -12.43 17.89 -2.24
C ASP A 338 -13.09 17.48 -0.91
N ALA A 339 -14.28 16.86 -0.93
CA ALA A 339 -15.10 16.63 0.26
C ALA A 339 -14.44 15.66 1.26
N THR A 340 -13.78 14.61 0.76
CA THR A 340 -13.10 13.61 1.58
C THR A 340 -11.92 14.22 2.33
N TRP A 341 -11.09 15.02 1.64
CA TRP A 341 -10.00 15.77 2.26
C TRP A 341 -10.49 16.75 3.33
N GLN A 342 -11.56 17.52 3.07
CA GLN A 342 -12.13 18.44 4.05
C GLN A 342 -12.67 17.71 5.29
N CYS A 343 -13.35 16.58 5.10
CA CYS A 343 -13.80 15.72 6.19
C CYS A 343 -12.62 15.24 7.04
N PHE A 344 -11.58 14.70 6.39
CA PHE A 344 -10.38 14.23 7.05
C PHE A 344 -9.72 15.31 7.92
N LEU A 345 -9.51 16.51 7.35
CA LEU A 345 -8.94 17.63 8.11
C LEU A 345 -9.78 18.00 9.33
N LYS A 346 -11.12 17.99 9.21
CA LYS A 346 -12.01 18.35 10.31
C LYS A 346 -12.07 17.27 11.40
N LEU A 347 -11.94 16.01 11.03
CA LEU A 347 -11.73 14.92 12.00
C LEU A 347 -10.40 15.09 12.74
N ALA A 348 -9.31 15.42 12.05
CA ALA A 348 -8.00 15.67 12.66
C ALA A 348 -8.01 16.89 13.59
N VAL A 349 -8.67 17.98 13.19
CA VAL A 349 -8.90 19.17 14.03
C VAL A 349 -9.67 18.81 15.31
N ALA A 350 -10.76 18.04 15.18
CA ALA A 350 -11.55 17.61 16.34
C ALA A 350 -10.73 16.71 17.26
N ASP A 351 -9.96 15.75 16.73
CA ASP A 351 -9.11 14.88 17.54
C ASP A 351 -8.03 15.69 18.29
N TYR A 352 -7.36 16.64 17.62
CA TYR A 352 -6.40 17.54 18.27
C TYR A 352 -7.02 18.37 19.40
N ALA A 353 -8.24 18.91 19.19
CA ALA A 353 -8.97 19.63 20.23
C ALA A 353 -9.27 18.74 21.45
N GLY A 354 -9.60 17.46 21.22
CA GLY A 354 -9.78 16.46 22.28
C GLY A 354 -8.48 16.20 23.05
N LYS A 355 -7.37 15.98 22.35
CA LYS A 355 -6.05 15.76 22.98
C LYS A 355 -5.53 16.96 23.77
N THR A 356 -5.93 18.16 23.38
CA THR A 356 -5.60 19.42 24.08
C THR A 356 -6.65 19.86 25.11
N GLN A 357 -7.70 19.05 25.32
CA GLN A 357 -8.78 19.28 26.28
C GLN A 357 -9.48 20.64 26.10
N ARG A 358 -9.71 21.06 24.86
CA ARG A 358 -10.38 22.32 24.59
C ARG A 358 -11.88 22.24 24.86
N LYS A 359 -12.46 23.37 25.27
CA LYS A 359 -13.90 23.50 25.57
C LYS A 359 -14.79 23.38 24.33
N ASP A 360 -14.27 23.72 23.15
CA ASP A 360 -14.97 23.67 21.85
C ASP A 360 -14.95 22.28 21.20
N PHE A 361 -14.29 21.28 21.81
CA PHE A 361 -14.21 19.91 21.29
C PHE A 361 -15.57 19.29 20.90
N PRO A 362 -16.65 19.39 21.71
CA PRO A 362 -17.94 18.80 21.34
C PRO A 362 -18.52 19.39 20.04
N LEU A 363 -18.38 20.70 19.85
CA LEU A 363 -18.85 21.39 18.64
C LEU A 363 -18.01 20.98 17.42
N LEU A 364 -16.68 20.97 17.54
CA LEU A 364 -15.78 20.54 16.46
C LEU A 364 -16.05 19.09 16.04
N ARG A 365 -16.33 18.21 17.01
CA ARG A 365 -16.70 16.83 16.73
C ARG A 365 -18.04 16.71 15.99
N GLN A 366 -19.02 17.53 16.35
CA GLN A 366 -20.31 17.58 15.64
C GLN A 366 -20.13 18.02 14.17
N ILE A 367 -19.35 19.07 13.93
CA ILE A 367 -19.04 19.56 12.57
C ILE A 367 -18.31 18.48 11.77
N ALA A 368 -17.32 17.81 12.38
CA ALA A 368 -16.58 16.74 11.71
C ALA A 368 -17.48 15.56 11.32
N ASN A 369 -18.47 15.20 12.16
CA ASN A 369 -19.44 14.16 11.83
C ASN A 369 -20.37 14.57 10.67
N GLN A 370 -20.82 15.82 10.62
CA GLN A 370 -21.63 16.33 9.50
C GLN A 370 -20.87 16.22 8.18
N LEU A 371 -19.59 16.63 8.15
CA LEU A 371 -18.75 16.52 6.96
C LEU A 371 -18.41 15.07 6.60
N LEU A 372 -18.37 14.16 7.58
CA LEU A 372 -18.24 12.73 7.31
C LEU A 372 -19.46 12.19 6.57
N ASP A 373 -20.66 12.60 6.95
CA ASP A 373 -21.87 12.19 6.23
C ASP A 373 -21.90 12.78 4.82
N GLU A 374 -21.54 14.06 4.64
CA GLU A 374 -21.42 14.69 3.32
C GLU A 374 -20.39 13.99 2.43
N ALA A 375 -19.21 13.64 2.96
CA ALA A 375 -18.18 12.91 2.23
C ALA A 375 -18.65 11.50 1.84
N LYS A 376 -19.35 10.79 2.72
CA LYS A 376 -19.98 9.50 2.40
C LYS A 376 -20.99 9.61 1.27
N TRP A 377 -21.84 10.65 1.28
CA TRP A 377 -22.77 10.90 0.18
C TRP A 377 -22.06 11.24 -1.12
N ALA A 378 -20.98 12.02 -1.07
CA ALA A 378 -20.17 12.32 -2.25
C ALA A 378 -19.56 11.05 -2.88
N ASP A 379 -18.98 10.17 -2.06
CA ASP A 379 -18.41 8.88 -2.50
C ASP A 379 -19.47 7.93 -3.10
N VAL A 380 -20.68 7.88 -2.54
CA VAL A 380 -21.74 7.03 -3.09
C VAL A 380 -22.16 7.49 -4.49
N ARG A 381 -22.12 8.79 -4.78
CA ARG A 381 -22.45 9.33 -6.11
C ARG A 381 -21.45 8.88 -7.17
N THR A 382 -20.15 8.87 -6.85
CA THR A 382 -19.11 8.50 -7.82
C THR A 382 -19.18 7.02 -8.22
N ARG A 383 -19.70 6.16 -7.35
CA ARG A 383 -19.93 4.73 -7.65
C ARG A 383 -20.99 4.45 -8.71
N GLY A 384 -21.78 5.45 -9.12
CA GLY A 384 -22.89 5.24 -10.04
C GLY A 384 -24.01 4.36 -9.47
N LEU A 385 -23.94 4.01 -8.17
CA LEU A 385 -24.97 3.30 -7.41
C LEU A 385 -26.14 4.23 -7.03
N ALA A 386 -26.45 5.21 -7.88
CA ALA A 386 -27.65 6.01 -7.74
C ALA A 386 -28.84 5.04 -7.75
N ARG A 387 -29.34 4.74 -6.54
CA ARG A 387 -30.52 3.91 -6.29
C ARG A 387 -31.59 4.32 -7.32
N LYS A 388 -31.96 3.38 -8.21
CA LYS A 388 -33.09 3.57 -9.14
C LYS A 388 -34.41 3.92 -8.40
N ASP A 389 -34.46 3.71 -7.09
CA ASP A 389 -35.68 3.76 -6.29
C ASP A 389 -35.96 5.08 -5.56
N ASN A 390 -35.12 6.12 -5.67
CA ASN A 390 -35.35 7.39 -4.95
C ASN A 390 -35.31 8.65 -5.84
N ARG A 391 -35.95 8.58 -7.02
CA ARG A 391 -36.10 9.75 -7.92
C ARG A 391 -37.04 10.87 -7.44
N ASN A 392 -37.55 10.81 -6.21
CA ASN A 392 -38.39 11.87 -5.62
C ASN A 392 -37.79 12.52 -4.36
N ALA A 393 -36.52 12.26 -4.05
CA ALA A 393 -35.82 12.99 -2.99
C ALA A 393 -35.19 14.26 -3.55
N ASP A 394 -36.03 15.20 -4.02
CA ASP A 394 -35.68 16.61 -4.12
C ASP A 394 -35.42 17.14 -2.69
N PHE A 395 -34.21 16.89 -2.17
CA PHE A 395 -33.79 17.38 -0.86
C PHE A 395 -32.87 18.59 -1.05
N TYR A 396 -33.55 19.73 -1.11
CA TYR A 396 -33.08 20.99 -0.55
C TYR A 396 -32.57 20.72 0.88
N TYR A 397 -31.26 20.75 1.10
CA TYR A 397 -30.72 20.85 2.46
C TYR A 397 -30.84 22.32 2.87
N PRO A 398 -31.76 22.71 3.79
CA PRO A 398 -31.63 24.00 4.42
C PRO A 398 -30.35 23.94 5.26
N TRP A 399 -29.34 24.72 4.86
CA TRP A 399 -28.15 24.99 5.65
C TRP A 399 -28.56 25.35 7.08
N PRO A 400 -28.23 24.54 8.11
CA PRO A 400 -28.58 24.86 9.48
C PRO A 400 -27.55 25.88 10.00
N GLY A 401 -27.75 27.16 9.69
CA GLY A 401 -26.81 28.20 10.14
C GLY A 401 -27.12 29.65 9.75
N LEU A 402 -27.96 29.89 8.74
CA LEU A 402 -28.52 31.22 8.52
C LEU A 402 -29.93 31.21 9.10
N GLY A 403 -30.07 31.69 10.34
CA GLY A 403 -31.37 32.03 10.88
C GLY A 403 -32.09 32.91 9.86
N ASN A 404 -33.35 32.58 9.57
CA ASN A 404 -34.22 33.43 8.78
C ASN A 404 -34.30 34.80 9.46
N VAL A 405 -33.45 35.74 9.03
CA VAL A 405 -33.64 37.15 9.30
C VAL A 405 -34.82 37.54 8.44
N ASN A 406 -36.01 37.50 9.04
CA ASN A 406 -37.18 38.17 8.49
C ASN A 406 -36.85 39.66 8.45
N VAL A 407 -36.34 40.13 7.31
CA VAL A 407 -36.37 41.56 6.98
C VAL A 407 -37.72 41.79 6.33
N THR A 408 -38.68 42.25 7.13
CA THR A 408 -39.87 42.95 6.66
C THR A 408 -39.85 44.38 7.21
N PRO A 409 -40.33 45.35 6.42
CA PRO A 409 -39.91 46.76 6.44
C PRO A 409 -40.26 47.55 7.70
#